data_AF-A0A1B6IPP8-F1
#
_entry.id   AF-A0A1B6IPP8-F1
#
_cell.length_a   1.000
_cell.length_b   1.000
_cell.length_c   1.000
_cell.angle_alpha   90.00
_cell.angle_beta   90.00
_cell.angle_gamma   90.00
#
_symmetry.space_group_name_H-M   'P 1'
#
loop_
_entity.id
_entity.type
_entity.pdbx_description
1 polymer ?
#
loop_
_entity_poly.entity_id
_entity_poly.type
_entity_poly.pdbx_seq_one_letter_code
_entity_poly.pdbx_strand_id
1 'polypeptide(L)'
;LRNNAVLKSYEQFEGSLEIIYTYYDQVVALENKIPQNELHISFKWKDAFNRGSGIFGGRNSLTISNLGFERVCVLFNIAALQSSIASAQDINNDEGLKLAAKLFQQSAGIFNHLKDCIMSTLQQESTPDLNPETLLALSSLMFAQAQEIFVHKAIHDNRKEAVIAKLANQTGKLYIDALKHMHNRSVQHLWDKIWLPVVESKQSMFFGMADFYQSRHCHSNKFIGEDGFDRNQP
;
A
#
# COMPACT_ATOMS: atom_id res chain seq x y z
N LEU A 1 9.48 -22.86 -10.93
CA LEU A 1 9.22 -21.41 -10.83
C LEU A 1 8.28 -21.08 -9.67
N ARG A 2 7.01 -21.52 -9.67
CA ARG A 2 6.02 -21.27 -8.58
C ARG A 2 6.57 -21.44 -7.16
N ASN A 3 7.19 -22.57 -6.83
CA ASN A 3 7.70 -22.80 -5.47
C ASN A 3 8.75 -21.77 -5.03
N ASN A 4 9.64 -21.35 -5.93
CA ASN A 4 10.57 -20.26 -5.64
C ASN A 4 9.83 -18.93 -5.55
N ALA A 5 8.80 -18.76 -6.38
CA ALA A 5 8.01 -17.55 -6.51
C ALA A 5 7.14 -17.24 -5.29
N VAL A 6 6.65 -18.26 -4.57
CA VAL A 6 5.58 -18.08 -3.55
C VAL A 6 5.80 -18.83 -2.23
N LEU A 7 6.74 -19.80 -2.16
CA LEU A 7 6.93 -20.62 -0.95
C LEU A 7 8.21 -20.28 -0.18
N LYS A 8 9.14 -19.54 -0.77
CA LYS A 8 10.32 -19.05 -0.05
C LYS A 8 9.98 -17.70 0.58
N SER A 9 10.29 -17.54 1.87
CA SER A 9 10.33 -16.23 2.49
C SER A 9 11.36 -15.40 1.74
N TYR A 10 10.90 -14.39 1.01
CA TYR A 10 11.82 -13.48 0.35
C TYR A 10 12.48 -12.59 1.39
N GLU A 11 13.79 -12.55 1.34
CA GLU A 11 14.54 -11.45 1.92
C GLU A 11 14.15 -10.16 1.19
N GLN A 12 14.15 -9.03 1.90
CA GLN A 12 13.69 -7.71 1.43
C GLN A 12 14.68 -7.07 0.43
N PHE A 13 14.99 -7.78 -0.66
CA PHE A 13 15.91 -7.34 -1.70
C PHE A 13 15.19 -7.30 -3.06
N GLU A 14 15.60 -6.38 -3.94
CA GLU A 14 14.98 -6.21 -5.26
C GLU A 14 15.01 -7.47 -6.12
N GLY A 15 16.08 -8.29 -6.06
CA GLY A 15 16.18 -9.55 -6.80
C GLY A 15 15.06 -10.55 -6.49
N SER A 16 14.41 -10.42 -5.33
CA SER A 16 13.22 -11.20 -4.97
C SER A 16 12.00 -10.86 -5.85
N LEU A 17 11.89 -9.60 -6.32
CA LEU A 17 10.80 -9.16 -7.18
C LEU A 17 10.87 -9.80 -8.57
N GLU A 18 12.07 -9.99 -9.11
CA GLU A 18 12.26 -10.59 -10.45
C GLU A 18 11.67 -11.99 -10.55
N ILE A 19 11.83 -12.80 -9.49
CA ILE A 19 11.32 -14.18 -9.46
C ILE A 19 9.80 -14.18 -9.48
N ILE A 20 9.15 -13.32 -8.70
CA ILE A 20 7.68 -13.28 -8.63
C ILE A 20 7.08 -12.57 -9.85
N TYR A 21 7.74 -11.57 -10.45
CA TYR A 21 7.33 -10.98 -11.73
C TYR A 21 7.38 -12.01 -12.85
N THR A 22 8.50 -12.73 -12.97
CA THR A 22 8.64 -13.79 -13.97
C THR A 22 7.55 -14.84 -13.79
N TYR A 23 7.20 -15.18 -12.55
CA TYR A 23 6.11 -16.11 -12.31
C TYR A 23 4.75 -15.56 -12.71
N TYR A 24 4.45 -14.30 -12.37
CA TYR A 24 3.22 -13.62 -12.77
C TYR A 24 3.05 -13.61 -14.29
N ASP A 25 4.09 -13.23 -15.04
CA ASP A 25 4.07 -13.20 -16.51
C ASP A 25 3.77 -14.57 -17.10
N GLN A 26 4.32 -15.64 -16.50
CA GLN A 26 4.03 -17.01 -16.93
C GLN A 26 2.59 -17.44 -16.64
N VAL A 27 2.02 -17.02 -15.49
CA VAL A 27 0.61 -17.29 -15.19
C VAL A 27 -0.29 -16.58 -16.21
N VAL A 28 -0.02 -15.31 -16.54
CA VAL A 28 -0.74 -14.56 -17.59
C VAL A 28 -0.62 -15.25 -18.95
N ALA A 29 0.58 -15.71 -19.31
CA ALA A 29 0.81 -16.40 -20.58
C ALA A 29 0.05 -17.73 -20.66
N LEU A 30 -0.08 -18.46 -19.55
CA LEU A 30 -0.82 -19.72 -19.47
C LEU A 30 -2.34 -19.49 -19.50
N GLU A 31 -2.85 -18.46 -18.80
CA GLU A 31 -4.28 -18.11 -18.78
C GLU A 31 -4.82 -17.84 -20.19
N ASN A 32 -4.01 -17.23 -21.06
CA ASN A 32 -4.37 -16.97 -22.46
C ASN A 32 -4.30 -18.21 -23.37
N LYS A 33 -3.71 -19.32 -22.92
CA LYS A 33 -3.46 -20.52 -23.74
C LYS A 33 -4.24 -21.75 -23.29
N ILE A 34 -4.58 -21.84 -22.00
CA ILE A 34 -5.22 -23.01 -21.40
C ILE A 34 -6.69 -22.66 -21.11
N PRO A 35 -7.66 -23.26 -21.83
CA PRO A 35 -9.06 -23.11 -21.50
C PRO A 35 -9.36 -23.53 -20.05
N GLN A 36 -10.21 -22.78 -19.36
CA GLN A 36 -10.49 -23.03 -17.93
C GLN A 36 -11.04 -24.44 -17.67
N ASN A 37 -11.78 -25.02 -18.61
CA ASN A 37 -12.33 -26.39 -18.53
C ASN A 37 -11.27 -27.49 -18.67
N GLU A 38 -10.08 -27.18 -19.18
CA GLU A 38 -8.94 -28.12 -19.29
C GLU A 38 -7.98 -28.03 -18.10
N LEU A 39 -8.16 -27.03 -17.23
CA LEU A 39 -7.31 -26.78 -16.08
C LEU A 39 -7.69 -27.68 -14.89
N HIS A 40 -6.95 -28.76 -14.70
CA HIS A 40 -7.12 -29.68 -13.56
C HIS A 40 -6.19 -29.39 -12.37
N ILE A 41 -5.69 -28.16 -12.25
CA ILE A 41 -4.77 -27.74 -11.19
C ILE A 41 -5.53 -26.87 -10.18
N SER A 42 -5.53 -27.27 -8.91
CA SER A 42 -6.11 -26.49 -7.82
C SER A 42 -5.06 -25.63 -7.12
N PHE A 43 -5.30 -24.33 -7.04
CA PHE A 43 -4.47 -23.39 -6.31
C PHE A 43 -5.07 -23.14 -4.94
N LYS A 44 -4.27 -23.25 -3.88
CA LYS A 44 -4.70 -22.96 -2.50
C LYS A 44 -3.90 -21.78 -1.96
N TRP A 45 -4.61 -20.74 -1.53
CA TRP A 45 -4.06 -19.56 -0.88
C TRP A 45 -4.70 -19.35 0.50
N LYS A 46 -3.93 -18.76 1.41
CA LYS A 46 -4.39 -18.39 2.75
C LYS A 46 -4.58 -16.89 2.80
N ASP A 47 -5.52 -16.46 3.63
CA ASP A 47 -5.72 -15.05 3.92
C ASP A 47 -4.45 -14.43 4.54
N ALA A 48 -4.03 -13.27 4.04
CA ALA A 48 -2.82 -12.57 4.45
C ALA A 48 -2.89 -11.97 5.88
N PHE A 49 -4.09 -11.73 6.40
CA PHE A 49 -4.31 -11.11 7.72
C PHE A 49 -4.73 -12.10 8.80
N ASN A 50 -4.82 -13.39 8.46
CA ASN A 50 -5.23 -14.42 9.40
C ASN A 50 -4.17 -14.66 10.48
N ARG A 51 -4.50 -14.28 11.72
CA ARG A 51 -3.66 -14.42 12.93
C ARG A 51 -3.93 -15.68 13.74
N GLY A 52 -4.57 -16.69 13.16
CA GLY A 52 -4.76 -18.01 13.78
C GLY A 52 -5.64 -18.03 15.04
N SER A 53 -6.40 -16.98 15.32
CA SER A 53 -7.17 -16.82 16.55
C SER A 53 -8.64 -16.51 16.25
N GLY A 54 -9.47 -17.55 16.09
CA GLY A 54 -10.91 -17.39 16.17
C GLY A 54 -11.74 -18.48 15.49
N ILE A 55 -12.57 -19.16 16.28
CA ILE A 55 -13.69 -20.03 15.86
C ILE A 55 -14.82 -19.20 15.20
N PHE A 56 -14.67 -17.88 15.11
CA PHE A 56 -15.63 -16.90 14.57
C PHE A 56 -15.06 -16.00 13.44
N GLY A 57 -13.98 -16.42 12.76
CA GLY A 57 -13.36 -15.68 11.66
C GLY A 57 -13.71 -16.26 10.29
N GLY A 58 -13.82 -15.41 9.26
CA GLY A 58 -14.24 -15.76 7.90
C GLY A 58 -13.40 -16.82 7.18
N ARG A 59 -13.51 -16.88 5.84
CA ARG A 59 -12.82 -17.89 5.04
C ARG A 59 -11.29 -17.70 5.14
N ASN A 60 -10.62 -18.58 5.89
CA ASN A 60 -9.18 -18.50 6.21
C ASN A 60 -8.23 -19.00 5.11
N SER A 61 -8.78 -19.73 4.14
CA SER A 61 -8.07 -20.17 2.93
C SER A 61 -9.09 -20.47 1.85
N LEU A 62 -8.68 -20.35 0.60
CA LEU A 62 -9.52 -20.60 -0.56
C LEU A 62 -8.74 -21.48 -1.55
N THR A 63 -9.42 -22.51 -2.07
CA THR A 63 -8.86 -23.44 -3.06
C THR A 63 -9.69 -23.35 -4.33
N ILE A 64 -9.09 -22.95 -5.47
CA ILE A 64 -9.79 -22.78 -6.75
C ILE A 64 -8.92 -23.30 -7.89
N SER A 65 -9.52 -24.02 -8.83
CA SER A 65 -8.90 -24.40 -10.10
C SER A 65 -9.12 -23.31 -11.16
N ASN A 66 -8.50 -22.15 -10.96
CA ASN A 66 -8.62 -21.01 -11.87
C ASN A 66 -7.27 -20.25 -11.92
N LEU A 67 -6.72 -20.07 -13.12
CA LEU A 67 -5.48 -19.31 -13.32
C LEU A 67 -5.64 -17.83 -12.96
N GLY A 68 -6.83 -17.24 -13.16
CA GLY A 68 -7.14 -15.89 -12.71
C GLY A 68 -7.07 -15.73 -11.19
N PHE A 69 -7.46 -16.76 -10.42
CA PHE A 69 -7.27 -16.75 -8.97
C PHE A 69 -5.80 -16.77 -8.58
N GLU A 70 -4.99 -17.66 -9.18
CA GLU A 70 -3.54 -17.68 -8.96
C GLU A 70 -2.92 -16.34 -9.32
N ARG A 71 -3.29 -15.75 -10.46
CA ARG A 71 -2.80 -14.46 -10.93
C ARG A 71 -3.06 -13.35 -9.91
N VAL A 72 -4.28 -13.26 -9.41
CA VAL A 72 -4.65 -12.24 -8.42
C VAL A 72 -3.88 -12.40 -7.11
N CYS A 73 -3.75 -13.62 -6.59
CA CYS A 73 -2.97 -13.87 -5.37
C CYS A 73 -1.47 -13.57 -5.55
N VAL A 74 -0.89 -13.93 -6.70
CA VAL A 74 0.50 -13.58 -7.02
C VAL A 74 0.67 -12.07 -7.12
N LEU A 75 -0.28 -11.38 -7.73
CA LEU A 75 -0.23 -9.93 -7.88
C LEU A 75 -0.41 -9.19 -6.55
N PHE A 76 -1.24 -9.71 -5.63
CA PHE A 76 -1.31 -9.23 -4.25
C PHE A 76 0.06 -9.34 -3.55
N ASN A 77 0.73 -10.49 -3.69
CA ASN A 77 2.04 -10.70 -3.08
C ASN A 77 3.13 -9.82 -3.70
N ILE A 78 3.03 -9.50 -4.99
CA ILE A 78 3.89 -8.49 -5.63
C ILE A 78 3.72 -7.16 -4.91
N ALA A 79 2.49 -6.66 -4.76
CA ALA A 79 2.23 -5.38 -4.09
C ALA A 79 2.72 -5.38 -2.64
N ALA A 80 2.50 -6.48 -1.91
CA ALA A 80 2.99 -6.64 -0.55
C ALA A 80 4.53 -6.63 -0.49
N LEU A 81 5.21 -7.36 -1.38
CA LEU A 81 6.68 -7.38 -1.42
C LEU A 81 7.26 -6.02 -1.82
N GLN A 82 6.66 -5.34 -2.80
CA GLN A 82 7.03 -3.97 -3.17
C GLN A 82 6.91 -3.02 -1.98
N SER A 83 5.81 -3.08 -1.22
CA SER A 83 5.64 -2.25 -0.02
C SER A 83 6.67 -2.55 1.07
N SER A 84 7.03 -3.83 1.24
CA SER A 84 8.02 -4.28 2.22
C SER A 84 9.40 -3.76 1.87
N ILE A 85 9.83 -3.90 0.61
CA ILE A 85 11.11 -3.39 0.11
C ILE A 85 11.15 -1.86 0.19
N ALA A 86 10.06 -1.18 -0.18
CA ALA A 86 9.95 0.27 -0.09
C ALA A 86 10.13 0.77 1.36
N SER A 87 9.50 0.09 2.32
CA SER A 87 9.60 0.42 3.75
C SER A 87 11.00 0.19 4.34
N ALA A 88 11.81 -0.66 3.71
CA ALA A 88 13.16 -0.98 4.15
C ALA A 88 14.25 -0.06 3.54
N GLN A 89 13.89 0.85 2.63
CA GLN A 89 14.84 1.77 2.02
C GLN A 89 15.34 2.81 3.02
N ASP A 90 16.61 3.21 2.88
CA ASP A 90 17.18 4.32 3.63
C ASP A 90 16.69 5.67 3.05
N ILE A 91 15.96 6.42 3.87
CA ILE A 91 15.43 7.75 3.51
C ILE A 91 16.50 8.84 3.40
N ASN A 92 17.74 8.56 3.80
CA ASN A 92 18.88 9.47 3.62
C ASN A 92 19.65 9.22 2.31
N ASN A 93 19.26 8.20 1.56
CA ASN A 93 19.85 7.86 0.27
C ASN A 93 18.91 8.25 -0.86
N ASP A 94 19.39 9.09 -1.80
CA ASP A 94 18.62 9.57 -2.97
C ASP A 94 18.04 8.42 -3.81
N GLU A 95 18.82 7.36 -4.04
CA GLU A 95 18.36 6.18 -4.79
C GLU A 95 17.34 5.36 -3.98
N GLY A 96 17.54 5.27 -2.66
CA GLY A 96 16.58 4.65 -1.74
C GLY A 96 15.22 5.37 -1.76
N LEU A 97 15.23 6.71 -1.73
CA LEU A 97 14.02 7.53 -1.85
C LEU A 97 13.30 7.33 -3.20
N LYS A 98 14.04 7.35 -4.32
CA LYS A 98 13.45 7.11 -5.65
C LYS A 98 12.82 5.72 -5.73
N LEU A 99 13.52 4.70 -5.24
CA LEU A 99 13.04 3.33 -5.25
C LEU A 99 11.80 3.17 -4.37
N ALA A 100 11.83 3.67 -3.13
CA ALA A 100 10.69 3.61 -2.22
C ALA A 100 9.45 4.28 -2.81
N ALA A 101 9.60 5.49 -3.37
CA ALA A 101 8.49 6.19 -4.02
C ALA A 101 7.91 5.40 -5.20
N LYS A 102 8.77 4.81 -6.03
CA LYS A 102 8.34 3.96 -7.17
C LYS A 102 7.57 2.74 -6.68
N LEU A 103 8.12 2.00 -5.73
CA LEU A 103 7.54 0.73 -5.25
C LEU A 103 6.23 0.96 -4.48
N PHE A 104 6.13 2.00 -3.65
CA PHE A 104 4.85 2.34 -3.01
C PHE A 104 3.77 2.74 -4.02
N GLN A 105 4.11 3.53 -5.06
CA GLN A 105 3.15 3.86 -6.12
C GLN A 105 2.71 2.64 -6.92
N GLN A 106 3.65 1.74 -7.25
CA GLN A 106 3.32 0.48 -7.93
C GLN A 106 2.42 -0.40 -7.07
N SER A 107 2.74 -0.54 -5.78
CA SER A 107 1.94 -1.31 -4.82
C SER A 107 0.52 -0.74 -4.70
N ALA A 108 0.39 0.58 -4.57
CA ALA A 108 -0.91 1.27 -4.55
C ALA A 108 -1.73 0.98 -5.83
N GLY A 109 -1.11 1.15 -7.00
CA GLY A 109 -1.75 0.91 -8.28
C GLY A 109 -2.20 -0.54 -8.46
N ILE A 110 -1.40 -1.49 -7.99
CA ILE A 110 -1.75 -2.91 -8.03
C ILE A 110 -2.95 -3.22 -7.13
N PHE A 111 -2.94 -2.76 -5.87
CA PHE A 111 -4.09 -2.98 -4.98
C PHE A 111 -5.37 -2.34 -5.54
N ASN A 112 -5.29 -1.15 -6.13
CA ASN A 112 -6.44 -0.54 -6.79
C ASN A 112 -6.92 -1.35 -8.01
N HIS A 113 -6.01 -1.84 -8.84
CA HIS A 113 -6.35 -2.71 -9.98
C HIS A 113 -7.05 -4.00 -9.52
N LEU A 114 -6.56 -4.63 -8.44
CA LEU A 114 -7.17 -5.81 -7.86
C LEU A 114 -8.59 -5.53 -7.36
N LYS A 115 -8.80 -4.39 -6.68
CA LYS A 115 -10.12 -3.95 -6.21
C LYS A 115 -11.13 -3.91 -7.37
N ASP A 116 -10.72 -3.45 -8.55
CA ASP A 116 -11.60 -3.32 -9.71
C ASP A 116 -11.90 -4.64 -10.42
N CYS A 117 -10.98 -5.62 -10.39
CA CYS A 117 -11.12 -6.86 -11.18
C CYS A 117 -11.39 -8.14 -10.35
N ILE A 118 -11.28 -8.11 -9.02
CA ILE A 118 -11.41 -9.31 -8.19
C ILE A 118 -12.78 -10.00 -8.36
N MET A 119 -13.87 -9.22 -8.35
CA MET A 119 -15.23 -9.77 -8.42
C MET A 119 -15.50 -10.49 -9.75
N SER A 120 -15.08 -9.89 -10.87
CA SER A 120 -15.22 -10.50 -12.19
C SER A 120 -14.30 -11.70 -12.39
N THR A 121 -13.13 -11.70 -11.75
CA THR A 121 -12.13 -12.77 -11.88
C THR A 121 -12.53 -14.03 -11.10
N LEU A 122 -13.07 -13.87 -9.89
CA LEU A 122 -13.40 -15.01 -9.02
C LEU A 122 -14.84 -15.49 -9.17
N GLN A 123 -15.80 -14.60 -9.43
CA GLN A 123 -17.24 -14.91 -9.50
C GLN A 123 -17.79 -15.64 -8.25
N GLN A 124 -17.07 -15.53 -7.13
CA GLN A 124 -17.43 -16.08 -5.82
C GLN A 124 -16.75 -15.26 -4.72
N GLU A 125 -17.14 -15.47 -3.46
CA GLU A 125 -16.53 -14.81 -2.31
C GLU A 125 -15.03 -15.15 -2.17
N SER A 126 -14.21 -14.11 -1.98
CA SER A 126 -12.78 -14.22 -1.73
C SER A 126 -12.47 -14.39 -0.25
N THR A 127 -11.18 -14.55 0.08
CA THR A 127 -10.68 -14.32 1.43
C THR A 127 -10.72 -12.82 1.78
N PRO A 128 -10.80 -12.44 3.07
CA PRO A 128 -10.91 -11.04 3.52
C PRO A 128 -9.82 -10.10 2.99
N ASP A 129 -8.58 -10.57 2.85
CA ASP A 129 -7.46 -9.85 2.26
C ASP A 129 -7.71 -9.34 0.83
N LEU A 130 -8.46 -10.09 0.03
CA LEU A 130 -8.81 -9.79 -1.35
C LEU A 130 -10.18 -9.08 -1.50
N ASN A 131 -10.87 -8.78 -0.41
CA ASN A 131 -12.11 -8.02 -0.46
C ASN A 131 -11.87 -6.60 -1.02
N PRO A 132 -12.70 -6.05 -1.94
CA PRO A 132 -12.52 -4.69 -2.46
C PRO A 132 -12.28 -3.59 -1.41
N GLU A 133 -12.97 -3.61 -0.26
CA GLU A 133 -12.73 -2.62 0.80
C GLU A 133 -11.32 -2.75 1.42
N THR A 134 -10.82 -3.97 1.58
CA THR A 134 -9.48 -4.25 2.08
C THR A 134 -8.43 -3.74 1.09
N LEU A 135 -8.60 -4.05 -0.19
CA LEU A 135 -7.73 -3.63 -1.27
C LEU A 135 -7.71 -2.10 -1.43
N LEU A 136 -8.86 -1.44 -1.26
CA LEU A 136 -8.94 0.03 -1.28
C LEU A 136 -8.18 0.66 -0.11
N ALA A 137 -8.31 0.09 1.10
CA ALA A 137 -7.59 0.57 2.27
C ALA A 137 -6.07 0.43 2.08
N LEU A 138 -5.60 -0.73 1.59
CA LEU A 138 -4.18 -0.95 1.28
C LEU A 138 -3.68 0.00 0.18
N SER A 139 -4.44 0.15 -0.91
CA SER A 139 -4.10 1.08 -1.99
C SER A 139 -3.93 2.51 -1.47
N SER A 140 -4.87 2.98 -0.66
CA SER A 140 -4.84 4.35 -0.11
C SER A 140 -3.67 4.54 0.85
N LEU A 141 -3.37 3.54 1.68
CA LEU A 141 -2.22 3.56 2.58
C LEU A 141 -0.90 3.63 1.81
N MET A 142 -0.72 2.78 0.80
CA MET A 142 0.49 2.77 -0.04
C MET A 142 0.67 4.11 -0.78
N PHE A 143 -0.42 4.71 -1.27
CA PHE A 143 -0.36 6.01 -1.93
C PHE A 143 0.03 7.15 -0.97
N ALA A 144 -0.49 7.14 0.27
CA ALA A 144 -0.09 8.09 1.30
C ALA A 144 1.41 7.93 1.66
N GLN A 145 1.90 6.68 1.79
CA GLN A 145 3.32 6.40 2.03
C GLN A 145 4.21 6.84 0.87
N ALA A 146 3.78 6.67 -0.39
CA ALA A 146 4.51 7.23 -1.53
C ALA A 146 4.65 8.75 -1.45
N GLN A 147 3.58 9.46 -1.06
CA GLN A 147 3.61 10.90 -0.91
C GLN A 147 4.53 11.33 0.26
N GLU A 148 4.57 10.57 1.36
CA GLU A 148 5.54 10.74 2.44
C GLU A 148 6.98 10.70 1.92
N ILE A 149 7.32 9.75 1.04
CA ILE A 149 8.66 9.68 0.44
C ILE A 149 8.99 10.93 -0.39
N PHE A 150 8.01 11.50 -1.11
CA PHE A 150 8.21 12.77 -1.82
C PHE A 150 8.47 13.95 -0.88
N VAL A 151 7.89 13.97 0.32
CA VAL A 151 8.22 14.98 1.35
C VAL A 151 9.67 14.81 1.79
N HIS A 152 10.09 13.60 2.14
CA HIS A 152 11.49 13.32 2.50
C HIS A 152 12.46 13.71 1.38
N LYS A 153 12.12 13.41 0.13
CA LYS A 153 12.91 13.82 -1.04
C LYS A 153 13.00 15.33 -1.20
N ALA A 154 11.91 16.05 -1.00
CA ALA A 154 11.91 17.51 -1.10
C ALA A 154 12.79 18.14 0.01
N ILE A 155 12.78 17.57 1.21
CA ILE A 155 13.67 17.97 2.32
C ILE A 155 15.12 17.67 1.98
N HIS A 156 15.42 16.44 1.54
CA HIS A 156 16.76 16.01 1.12
C HIS A 156 17.36 16.92 0.04
N ASP A 157 16.52 17.34 -0.93
CA ASP A 157 16.91 18.24 -2.03
C ASP A 157 16.98 19.72 -1.63
N ASN A 158 16.76 20.06 -0.36
CA ASN A 158 16.68 21.43 0.13
C ASN A 158 15.73 22.30 -0.71
N ARG A 159 14.55 21.76 -1.06
CA ARG A 159 13.52 22.52 -1.78
C ARG A 159 13.01 23.68 -0.92
N LYS A 160 12.37 24.66 -1.58
CA LYS A 160 11.77 25.81 -0.88
C LYS A 160 10.77 25.34 0.19
N GLU A 161 10.78 26.00 1.34
CA GLU A 161 9.91 25.66 2.48
C GLU A 161 8.42 25.60 2.10
N ALA A 162 7.95 26.54 1.28
CA ALA A 162 6.57 26.54 0.78
C ALA A 162 6.21 25.29 -0.05
N VAL A 163 7.17 24.69 -0.74
CA VAL A 163 6.96 23.43 -1.48
C VAL A 163 6.86 22.27 -0.51
N ILE A 164 7.76 22.19 0.47
CA ILE A 164 7.75 21.16 1.50
C ILE A 164 6.45 21.22 2.31
N ALA A 165 6.01 22.42 2.72
CA ALA A 165 4.76 22.63 3.44
C ALA A 165 3.54 22.12 2.67
N LYS A 166 3.45 22.43 1.37
CA LYS A 166 2.36 21.95 0.50
C LYS A 166 2.37 20.43 0.34
N LEU A 167 3.55 19.84 0.14
CA LEU A 167 3.69 18.38 0.03
C LEU A 167 3.26 17.71 1.33
N ALA A 168 3.75 18.18 2.49
CA ALA A 168 3.41 17.64 3.80
C ALA A 168 1.90 17.76 4.10
N ASN A 169 1.28 18.90 3.80
CA ASN A 169 -0.16 19.09 3.96
C ASN A 169 -0.96 18.09 3.11
N GLN A 170 -0.53 17.88 1.86
CA GLN A 170 -1.17 16.90 0.99
C GLN A 170 -0.97 15.47 1.52
N THR A 171 0.21 15.12 2.02
CA THR A 171 0.46 13.82 2.67
C THR A 171 -0.46 13.59 3.86
N GLY A 172 -0.63 14.59 4.73
CA GLY A 172 -1.56 14.51 5.87
C GLY A 172 -3.01 14.22 5.43
N LYS A 173 -3.48 14.88 4.36
CA LYS A 173 -4.81 14.62 3.78
C LYS A 173 -4.94 13.21 3.20
N LEU A 174 -3.90 12.70 2.54
CA LEU A 174 -3.93 11.32 2.04
C LEU A 174 -3.97 10.29 3.17
N TYR A 175 -3.31 10.56 4.31
CA TYR A 175 -3.45 9.71 5.49
C TYR A 175 -4.84 9.78 6.11
N ILE A 176 -5.52 10.94 6.10
CA ILE A 176 -6.93 11.02 6.48
C ILE A 176 -7.76 10.07 5.62
N ASP A 177 -7.58 10.10 4.30
CA ASP A 177 -8.35 9.25 3.38
C ASP A 177 -8.03 7.77 3.57
N ALA A 178 -6.76 7.41 3.77
CA ALA A 178 -6.37 6.04 4.12
C ALA A 178 -7.04 5.58 5.43
N LEU A 179 -7.04 6.41 6.47
CA LEU A 179 -7.68 6.10 7.75
C LEU A 179 -9.19 5.90 7.63
N LYS A 180 -9.88 6.70 6.80
CA LYS A 180 -11.31 6.48 6.54
C LYS A 180 -11.59 5.08 6.02
N HIS A 181 -10.76 4.58 5.10
CA HIS A 181 -10.89 3.23 4.56
C HIS A 181 -10.48 2.17 5.59
N MET A 182 -9.41 2.39 6.34
CA MET A 182 -8.94 1.44 7.36
C MET A 182 -9.92 1.31 8.55
N HIS A 183 -10.59 2.39 8.95
CA HIS A 183 -11.62 2.41 9.99
C HIS A 183 -12.98 1.87 9.52
N ASN A 184 -13.13 1.49 8.26
CA ASN A 184 -14.36 0.87 7.79
C ASN A 184 -14.62 -0.41 8.60
N ARG A 185 -15.83 -0.54 9.16
CA ARG A 185 -16.22 -1.64 10.05
C ARG A 185 -16.00 -3.02 9.43
N SER A 186 -16.09 -3.13 8.10
CA SER A 186 -15.86 -4.36 7.36
C SER A 186 -14.40 -4.85 7.37
N VAL A 187 -13.43 -3.96 7.62
CA VAL A 187 -11.99 -4.29 7.50
C VAL A 187 -11.16 -3.92 8.73
N GLN A 188 -11.65 -3.04 9.62
CA GLN A 188 -10.88 -2.54 10.78
C GLN A 188 -10.30 -3.64 11.68
N HIS A 189 -10.94 -4.81 11.70
CA HIS A 189 -10.54 -5.95 12.52
C HIS A 189 -9.39 -6.78 11.91
N LEU A 190 -9.05 -6.55 10.63
CA LEU A 190 -7.98 -7.26 9.91
C LEU A 190 -6.59 -6.72 10.26
N TRP A 191 -6.51 -5.44 10.61
CA TRP A 191 -5.24 -4.76 10.80
C TRP A 191 -4.51 -5.18 12.07
N ASP A 192 -3.18 -5.04 12.05
CA ASP A 192 -2.44 -5.08 13.31
C ASP A 192 -2.91 -3.96 14.24
N LYS A 193 -2.93 -4.24 15.54
CA LYS A 193 -3.30 -3.26 16.57
C LYS A 193 -2.46 -1.99 16.47
N ILE A 194 -1.23 -2.07 15.97
CA ILE A 194 -0.33 -0.91 15.84
C ILE A 194 -0.55 -0.10 14.56
N TRP A 195 -1.18 -0.67 13.52
CA TRP A 195 -1.29 0.00 12.21
C TRP A 195 -2.12 1.28 12.30
N LEU A 196 -3.32 1.22 12.87
CA LEU A 196 -4.18 2.40 12.99
C LEU A 196 -3.49 3.54 13.77
N PRO A 197 -2.94 3.32 14.99
CA PRO A 197 -2.18 4.34 15.71
C PRO A 197 -0.99 4.91 14.94
N VAL A 198 -0.25 4.08 14.19
CA VAL A 198 0.90 4.55 13.39
C VAL A 198 0.43 5.48 12.27
N VAL A 199 -0.65 5.11 11.57
CA VAL A 199 -1.18 5.92 10.46
C VAL A 199 -1.79 7.23 10.98
N GLU A 200 -2.49 7.22 12.11
CA GLU A 200 -2.98 8.43 12.82
C GLU A 200 -1.83 9.34 13.27
N SER A 201 -0.74 8.75 13.77
CA SER A 201 0.46 9.48 14.15
C SER A 201 1.13 10.13 12.94
N LYS A 202 1.25 9.40 11.82
CA LYS A 202 1.80 9.94 10.56
C LYS A 202 0.94 11.08 10.02
N GLN A 203 -0.40 10.93 10.03
CA GLN A 203 -1.33 11.99 9.66
C GLN A 203 -1.02 13.28 10.43
N SER A 204 -0.98 13.19 11.76
CA SER A 204 -0.76 14.34 12.65
C SER A 204 0.64 14.93 12.46
N MET A 205 1.66 14.08 12.30
CA MET A 205 3.03 14.49 12.03
C MET A 205 3.15 15.31 10.74
N PHE A 206 2.51 14.87 9.65
CA PHE A 206 2.60 15.58 8.38
C PHE A 206 1.85 16.91 8.37
N PHE A 207 0.75 17.05 9.12
CA PHE A 207 0.13 18.36 9.34
C PHE A 207 1.03 19.29 10.16
N GLY A 208 1.61 18.81 11.27
CA GLY A 208 2.55 19.61 12.06
C GLY A 208 3.79 20.02 11.26
N MET A 209 4.27 19.14 10.36
CA MET A 209 5.36 19.44 9.44
C MET A 209 4.96 20.51 8.42
N ALA A 210 3.73 20.46 7.90
CA ALA A 210 3.21 21.48 7.01
C ALA A 210 3.20 22.87 7.68
N ASP A 211 2.67 22.95 8.89
CA ASP A 211 2.60 24.19 9.68
C ASP A 211 4.00 24.73 9.98
N PHE A 212 4.94 23.86 10.37
CA PHE A 212 6.33 24.23 10.65
C PHE A 212 7.02 24.87 9.43
N TYR A 213 6.94 24.21 8.27
CA TYR A 213 7.57 24.73 7.05
C TYR A 213 6.84 25.97 6.50
N GLN A 214 5.53 26.06 6.71
CA GLN A 214 4.76 27.26 6.36
C GLN A 214 5.17 28.46 7.22
N SER A 215 5.32 28.30 8.54
CA SER A 215 5.79 29.37 9.43
C SER A 215 7.21 29.83 9.05
N ARG A 216 8.13 28.89 8.75
CA ARG A 216 9.47 29.25 8.23
C ARG A 216 9.40 30.07 6.95
N HIS A 217 8.50 29.72 6.05
CA HIS A 217 8.26 30.49 4.83
C HIS A 217 7.75 31.90 5.14
N CYS A 218 6.74 32.04 6.00
CA CYS A 218 6.19 33.33 6.41
C CYS A 218 7.24 34.22 7.08
N HIS A 219 8.01 33.66 8.02
CA HIS A 219 9.10 34.35 8.70
C HIS A 219 10.15 34.89 7.71
N SER A 220 10.60 34.06 6.77
CA SER A 220 11.58 34.47 5.75
C SER A 220 11.10 35.62 4.85
N ASN A 221 9.78 35.76 4.68
CA ASN A 221 9.16 36.81 3.89
C ASN A 221 8.59 37.97 4.74
N LYS A 222 8.90 37.99 6.05
CA LYS A 222 8.43 39.00 7.01
C LYS A 222 6.90 39.11 7.12
N PHE A 223 6.16 38.05 6.83
CA PHE A 223 4.73 37.94 7.09
C PHE A 223 4.50 37.62 8.58
N ILE A 224 4.84 38.56 9.48
CA ILE A 224 4.83 38.35 10.94
C ILE A 224 3.38 38.31 11.53
N GLY A 225 2.35 38.49 10.69
CA GLY A 225 0.94 38.51 11.12
C GLY A 225 0.18 37.19 11.04
N GLU A 226 0.70 36.17 10.34
CA GLU A 226 0.00 34.88 10.13
C GLU A 226 0.48 33.74 11.05
N ASP A 227 1.48 33.98 11.92
CA ASP A 227 1.97 32.99 12.90
C ASP A 227 0.97 32.76 14.07
N GLY A 228 -0.10 33.57 14.14
CA GLY A 228 -1.21 33.42 15.07
C GLY A 228 -2.41 32.77 14.39
N PHE A 229 -2.59 31.47 14.64
CA PHE A 229 -3.84 30.73 14.51
C PHE A 229 -5.10 31.63 14.54
N ASP A 230 -5.74 31.84 13.39
CA ASP A 230 -7.13 32.24 13.34
C ASP A 230 -8.00 31.01 13.66
N ARG A 231 -8.00 30.62 14.95
CA ARG A 231 -9.02 29.71 15.51
C ARG A 231 -10.28 30.52 15.75
N ASN A 232 -10.97 30.89 14.68
CA ASN A 232 -12.35 31.34 14.75
C ASN A 232 -13.13 30.71 13.61
N GLN A 233 -13.58 29.47 13.82
CA GLN A 233 -14.85 29.01 13.29
C GLN A 233 -15.58 28.18 14.37
N PRO A 234 -16.92 28.29 14.41
CA PRO A 234 -17.75 28.15 15.61
C PRO A 234 -17.85 26.73 16.20
#